data_AF-A0A829GLZ5-F1
#
_entry.id   AF-A0A829GLZ5-F1
#
_cell.length_a   1.000
_cell.length_b   1.000
_cell.length_c   1.000
_cell.angle_alpha   90.00
_cell.angle_beta   90.00
_cell.angle_gamma   90.00
#
_symmetry.space_group_name_H-M   'P 1'
#
loop_
_entity.id
_entity.type
_entity.pdbx_description
1 polymer ?
#
loop_
_entity_poly.entity_id
_entity_poly.type
_entity_poly.pdbx_seq_one_letter_code
_entity_poly.pdbx_strand_id
1 'polypeptide(L)'
;MRKEMKPGVWLIVLPTTQFKTTRINVQFLAPLQRATVTKRTLLTSLLETNSAVYPTQAALSAHLESLYGANFSIGVAREGKLHRIGVTMSTVDDRFTDTPLLPQAAAFLRTILFEPNMQAGSFDEAT
;
A
#
# COMPACT_ATOMS: atom_id res chain seq x y z
N MET A 1 -16.86 10.43 6.48
CA MET A 1 -16.30 11.78 6.18
C MET A 1 -15.50 11.72 4.89
N ARG A 2 -15.67 12.67 3.97
CA ARG A 2 -14.83 12.83 2.77
C ARG A 2 -14.13 14.17 2.84
N LYS A 3 -12.83 14.21 2.57
CA LYS A 3 -12.00 15.42 2.60
C LYS A 3 -11.03 15.41 1.42
N GLU A 4 -10.94 16.52 0.69
CA GLU A 4 -9.87 16.72 -0.28
C GLU A 4 -8.59 17.14 0.47
N MET A 5 -7.50 16.40 0.30
CA MET A 5 -6.21 16.69 0.94
C MET A 5 -5.35 17.61 0.09
N LYS A 6 -5.38 17.38 -1.22
CA LYS A 6 -4.76 18.17 -2.29
C LYS A 6 -5.63 18.03 -3.54
N PRO A 7 -5.52 18.92 -4.53
CA PRO A 7 -6.26 18.79 -5.79
C PRO A 7 -6.13 17.38 -6.37
N GLY A 8 -7.25 16.65 -6.48
CA GLY A 8 -7.29 15.28 -7.00
C GLY A 8 -6.90 14.16 -6.02
N VAL A 9 -6.56 14.48 -4.78
CA VAL A 9 -6.23 13.51 -3.71
C VAL A 9 -7.29 13.57 -2.62
N TRP A 10 -8.07 12.50 -2.51
CA TRP A 10 -9.23 12.42 -1.62
C TRP A 10 -9.00 11.43 -0.49
N LEU A 11 -9.30 11.86 0.73
CA LEU A 11 -9.42 11.00 1.90
C LEU A 11 -10.91 10.71 2.15
N ILE A 12 -11.26 9.43 2.22
CA ILE A 12 -12.59 8.97 2.60
C ILE A 12 -12.43 8.11 3.85
N VAL A 13 -13.03 8.56 4.95
CA VAL A 13 -13.08 7.84 6.23
C VAL A 13 -14.48 7.28 6.41
N LEU A 14 -14.57 5.98 6.64
CA LEU A 14 -15.81 5.25 6.88
C LEU A 14 -15.78 4.66 8.31
N PRO A 15 -16.18 5.43 9.34
CA PRO A 15 -16.20 4.94 10.70
C PRO A 15 -17.23 3.82 10.86
N THR A 16 -16.84 2.71 11.46
CA THR A 16 -17.73 1.60 11.80
C THR A 16 -17.15 0.82 12.96
N THR A 17 -18.01 0.21 13.77
CA THR A 17 -17.62 -0.68 14.88
C THR A 17 -17.83 -2.16 14.54
N GLN A 18 -18.31 -2.46 13.33
CA GLN A 18 -18.65 -3.82 12.89
C GLN A 18 -17.44 -4.76 12.85
N PHE A 19 -16.25 -4.24 12.58
CA PHE A 19 -15.05 -5.03 12.35
C PHE A 19 -14.07 -4.93 13.53
N LYS A 20 -13.27 -5.99 13.71
CA LYS A 20 -12.13 -6.03 14.63
C LYS A 20 -10.82 -5.57 14.00
N THR A 21 -10.88 -5.13 12.74
CA THR A 21 -9.73 -4.71 11.95
C THR A 21 -9.94 -3.30 11.41
N THR A 22 -8.84 -2.59 11.20
CA THR A 22 -8.82 -1.33 10.48
C THR A 22 -8.18 -1.52 9.11
N ARG A 23 -8.84 -1.04 8.05
CA ARG A 23 -8.38 -1.17 6.66
C ARG A 23 -8.05 0.20 6.06
N ILE A 24 -6.87 0.30 5.47
CA ILE A 24 -6.47 1.42 4.62
C ILE A 24 -6.49 0.95 3.17
N ASN A 25 -7.05 1.75 2.28
CA ASN A 25 -7.00 1.51 0.84
C ASN A 25 -6.53 2.78 0.12
N VAL A 26 -5.47 2.66 -0.68
CA VAL A 26 -4.96 3.73 -1.54
C VAL A 26 -5.20 3.34 -2.98
N GLN A 27 -5.86 4.22 -3.75
CA GLN A 27 -6.19 3.95 -5.14
C GLN A 27 -5.58 5.01 -6.04
N PHE A 28 -4.70 4.58 -6.94
CA PHE A 28 -4.18 5.41 -8.02
C PHE A 28 -4.98 5.10 -9.28
N LEU A 29 -5.67 6.10 -9.82
CA LEU A 29 -6.52 5.96 -10.99
C LEU A 29 -5.87 6.67 -12.17
N ALA A 30 -5.79 5.99 -13.30
CA ALA A 30 -5.34 6.58 -14.55
C ALA A 30 -6.01 5.91 -15.76
N PRO A 31 -6.02 6.55 -16.94
CA PRO A 31 -6.56 5.94 -18.14
C PRO A 31 -5.88 4.60 -18.46
N LEU A 32 -6.67 3.65 -18.94
CA LEU A 32 -6.20 2.38 -19.47
C LEU A 32 -5.51 2.63 -20.81
N GLN A 33 -4.19 2.46 -20.84
CA GLN A 33 -3.38 2.68 -22.02
C GLN A 33 -2.37 1.54 -22.19
N ARG A 34 -2.28 0.98 -23.40
CA ARG A 34 -1.36 -0.12 -23.73
C ARG A 34 0.09 0.21 -23.38
N ALA A 35 0.50 1.46 -23.56
CA ALA A 35 1.86 1.92 -23.25
C ALA A 35 2.23 1.90 -21.74
N THR A 36 1.24 1.86 -20.84
CA THR A 36 1.47 1.96 -19.39
C THR A 36 0.98 0.76 -18.60
N VAL A 37 0.11 -0.08 -19.16
CA VAL A 37 -0.51 -1.21 -18.44
C VAL A 37 0.55 -2.16 -17.88
N THR A 38 1.47 -2.65 -18.71
CA THR A 38 2.53 -3.58 -18.31
C THR A 38 3.49 -2.96 -17.29
N LYS A 39 3.87 -1.68 -17.49
CA LYS A 39 4.75 -0.96 -16.56
C LYS A 39 4.13 -0.84 -15.18
N ARG A 40 2.83 -0.53 -15.11
CA ARG A 40 2.08 -0.42 -13.84
C ARG A 40 1.95 -1.78 -13.17
N THR A 41 1.67 -2.85 -13.91
CA THR A 41 1.60 -4.22 -13.36
C THR A 41 2.95 -4.66 -12.80
N LEU A 42 4.05 -4.43 -13.53
CA LEU A 42 5.39 -4.76 -13.04
C LEU A 42 5.74 -3.94 -11.80
N LEU A 43 5.43 -2.65 -11.81
CA LEU A 43 5.65 -1.77 -10.66
C LEU A 43 4.93 -2.28 -9.40
N THR A 44 3.69 -2.79 -9.51
CA THR A 44 3.02 -3.34 -8.34
C THR A 44 3.75 -4.54 -7.76
N SER A 45 4.24 -5.46 -8.60
CA SER A 45 5.03 -6.60 -8.12
C SER A 45 6.31 -6.17 -7.41
N LEU A 46 7.04 -5.19 -7.97
CA LEU A 46 8.28 -4.67 -7.37
C LEU A 46 8.02 -4.03 -6.00
N LEU A 47 6.94 -3.25 -5.86
CA LEU A 47 6.56 -2.61 -4.59
C LEU A 47 5.98 -3.59 -3.57
N GLU A 48 5.53 -4.78 -3.99
CA GLU A 48 5.01 -5.81 -3.09
C GLU A 48 6.14 -6.64 -2.45
N THR A 49 7.26 -6.81 -3.15
CA THR A 49 8.36 -7.68 -2.72
C THR A 49 9.20 -7.07 -1.59
N ASN A 50 9.64 -5.82 -1.76
CA ASN A 50 10.60 -5.18 -0.86
C ASN A 50 10.54 -3.64 -0.95
N SER A 51 11.33 -2.97 -0.11
CA SER A 51 11.55 -1.52 -0.15
C SER A 51 12.98 -1.20 0.29
N ALA A 52 13.41 0.05 0.19
CA ALA A 52 14.74 0.45 0.67
C ALA A 52 14.93 0.17 2.17
N VAL A 53 13.85 0.25 2.97
CA VAL A 53 13.86 -0.02 4.42
C VAL A 53 13.72 -1.51 4.73
N TYR A 54 12.96 -2.24 3.91
CA TYR A 54 12.77 -3.69 4.03
C TYR A 54 13.34 -4.37 2.77
N PRO A 55 14.67 -4.55 2.67
CA PRO A 55 15.33 -4.90 1.40
C PRO A 55 15.07 -6.35 0.95
N THR A 56 14.47 -7.18 1.81
CA THR A 56 14.11 -8.57 1.48
C THR A 56 12.65 -8.85 1.84
N GLN A 57 12.05 -9.83 1.15
CA GLN A 57 10.70 -10.32 1.47
C GLN A 57 10.61 -10.74 2.94
N ALA A 58 11.66 -11.38 3.48
CA ALA A 58 11.72 -11.79 4.88
C ALA A 58 11.69 -10.60 5.84
N ALA A 59 12.41 -9.51 5.54
CA ALA A 59 12.39 -8.29 6.36
C ALA A 59 11.01 -7.60 6.32
N LEU A 60 10.37 -7.56 5.15
CA LEU A 60 9.03 -7.00 5.00
C LEU A 60 8.00 -7.84 5.77
N SER A 61 8.02 -9.16 5.61
CA SER A 61 7.14 -10.09 6.32
C SER A 61 7.32 -10.02 7.84
N ALA A 62 8.57 -10.00 8.33
CA ALA A 62 8.86 -9.85 9.76
C ALA A 62 8.30 -8.54 10.33
N HIS A 63 8.35 -7.46 9.56
CA HIS A 63 7.74 -6.20 9.97
C HIS A 63 6.20 -6.30 10.03
N LEU A 64 5.55 -6.89 9.03
CA LEU A 64 4.11 -7.13 9.05
C LEU A 64 3.68 -8.01 10.23
N GLU A 65 4.47 -9.04 10.56
CA GLU A 65 4.27 -9.88 11.75
C GLU A 65 4.33 -9.05 13.04
N SER A 66 5.33 -8.17 13.17
CA SER A 66 5.44 -7.25 14.31
C SER A 66 4.26 -6.28 14.45
N LEU A 67 3.54 -6.00 13.35
CA LEU A 67 2.31 -5.21 13.34
C LEU A 67 1.07 -6.08 13.64
N TYR A 68 1.22 -7.05 14.54
CA TYR A 68 0.19 -8.02 14.93
C TYR A 68 -0.33 -8.87 13.74
N GLY A 69 0.58 -9.28 12.86
CA GLY A 69 0.22 -10.07 11.68
C GLY A 69 -0.60 -9.27 10.67
N ALA A 70 -0.22 -8.02 10.43
CA ALA A 70 -0.89 -7.17 9.47
C ALA A 70 -0.84 -7.75 8.05
N ASN A 71 -1.88 -7.50 7.25
CA ASN A 71 -1.93 -7.93 5.87
C ASN A 71 -1.74 -6.74 4.92
N PHE A 72 -0.83 -6.87 3.97
CA PHE A 72 -0.53 -5.88 2.95
C PHE A 72 -0.60 -6.50 1.56
N SER A 73 -1.14 -5.76 0.60
CA SER A 73 -1.06 -6.15 -0.81
C SER A 73 -1.13 -4.94 -1.74
N ILE A 74 -0.55 -5.08 -2.94
CA ILE A 74 -0.66 -4.11 -4.01
C ILE A 74 -0.95 -4.81 -5.33
N GLY A 75 -1.88 -4.27 -6.11
CA GLY A 75 -2.25 -4.89 -7.38
C GLY A 75 -2.91 -3.94 -8.34
N VAL A 76 -3.23 -4.46 -9.53
CA VAL A 76 -3.89 -3.71 -10.59
C VAL A 76 -5.27 -4.25 -10.89
N ALA A 77 -6.18 -3.37 -11.31
CA ALA A 77 -7.49 -3.73 -11.82
C ALA A 77 -7.88 -2.84 -13.00
N ARG A 78 -8.68 -3.39 -13.92
CA ARG A 78 -9.32 -2.64 -14.99
C ARG A 78 -10.76 -2.32 -14.59
N GLU A 79 -11.12 -1.04 -14.66
CA GLU A 79 -12.51 -0.57 -14.49
C GLU A 79 -12.91 0.28 -15.68
N GLY A 80 -13.64 -0.33 -16.62
CA GLY A 80 -14.01 0.32 -17.87
C GLY A 80 -12.78 0.79 -18.66
N LYS A 81 -12.60 2.12 -18.71
CA LYS A 81 -11.48 2.82 -19.36
C LYS A 81 -10.38 3.25 -18.38
N LEU A 82 -10.44 2.83 -17.11
CA LEU A 82 -9.44 3.09 -16.09
C LEU A 82 -8.58 1.86 -15.82
N HIS A 83 -7.31 2.11 -15.52
CA HIS A 83 -6.39 1.17 -14.91
C HIS A 83 -6.09 1.68 -13.49
N ARG A 84 -6.56 0.94 -12.48
CA ARG A 84 -6.35 1.25 -11.07
C ARG A 84 -5.16 0.46 -10.54
N ILE A 85 -4.28 1.13 -9.82
CA ILE A 85 -3.39 0.48 -8.84
C ILE A 85 -4.06 0.62 -7.47
N GLY A 86 -4.27 -0.50 -6.79
CA GLY A 86 -4.85 -0.54 -5.45
C GLY A 86 -3.84 -1.08 -4.45
N VAL A 87 -3.63 -0.33 -3.37
CA VAL A 87 -2.83 -0.74 -2.22
C VAL A 87 -3.77 -0.99 -1.07
N THR A 88 -3.67 -2.15 -0.43
CA THR A 88 -4.47 -2.51 0.74
C THR A 88 -3.55 -2.80 1.91
N MET A 89 -3.89 -2.25 3.08
CA MET A 89 -3.31 -2.63 4.36
C MET A 89 -4.44 -2.89 5.34
N SER A 90 -4.35 -3.96 6.10
CA SER A 90 -5.29 -4.29 7.17
C SER A 90 -4.53 -4.67 8.43
N THR A 91 -4.93 -4.07 9.55
CA THR A 91 -4.37 -4.32 10.88
C THR A 91 -5.49 -4.68 11.85
N VAL A 92 -5.14 -5.26 12.99
CA VAL A 92 -6.05 -5.30 14.14
C VAL A 92 -6.42 -3.87 14.53
N ASP A 93 -7.67 -3.63 14.90
CA ASP A 93 -8.11 -2.30 15.33
C ASP A 93 -7.44 -1.93 16.65
N ASP A 94 -7.00 -0.66 16.76
CA ASP A 94 -6.27 -0.10 17.91
C ASP A 94 -6.98 -0.36 19.26
N ARG A 95 -8.30 -0.56 19.28
CA ARG A 95 -9.06 -0.90 20.49
C ARG A 95 -8.72 -2.27 21.08
N PHE A 96 -8.03 -3.13 20.34
CA PHE A 96 -7.64 -4.49 20.77
C PHE A 96 -6.12 -4.64 20.96
N THR A 97 -5.37 -3.54 20.94
CA THR A 97 -3.91 -3.56 21.02
C THR A 97 -3.38 -2.52 22.00
N ASP A 98 -2.22 -2.79 22.58
CA ASP A 98 -1.56 -1.87 23.53
C ASP A 98 -0.80 -0.74 22.82
N THR A 99 -0.70 -0.81 21.50
CA THR A 99 -0.02 0.18 20.66
C THR A 99 -0.94 0.64 19.52
N PRO A 100 -0.81 1.90 19.06
CA PRO A 100 -1.63 2.41 17.97
C PRO A 100 -1.13 1.85 16.63
N LEU A 101 -1.91 0.97 15.99
CA LEU A 101 -1.51 0.29 14.75
C LEU A 101 -1.85 1.10 13.51
N LEU A 102 -2.93 1.88 13.51
CA LEU A 102 -3.29 2.69 12.35
C LEU A 102 -2.17 3.66 11.91
N PRO A 103 -1.52 4.43 12.80
CA PRO A 103 -0.37 5.26 12.43
C PRO A 103 0.83 4.46 11.91
N GLN A 104 1.10 3.30 12.50
CA GLN A 104 2.20 2.42 12.07
C GLN A 104 1.94 1.83 10.68
N ALA A 105 0.71 1.39 10.41
CA ALA A 105 0.27 0.94 9.09
C ALA A 105 0.39 2.05 8.04
N ALA A 106 0.02 3.29 8.38
CA ALA A 106 0.19 4.43 7.49
C ALA A 106 1.67 4.76 7.24
N ALA A 107 2.53 4.64 8.25
CA ALA A 107 3.97 4.81 8.12
C ALA A 107 4.59 3.73 7.22
N PHE A 108 4.19 2.47 7.40
CA PHE A 108 4.59 1.36 6.53
C PHE A 108 4.20 1.62 5.07
N LEU A 109 2.95 2.00 4.81
CA LEU A 109 2.49 2.34 3.45
C LEU A 109 3.29 3.51 2.85
N ARG A 110 3.67 4.51 3.65
CA ARG A 110 4.54 5.60 3.20
C ARG A 110 5.90 5.05 2.75
N THR A 111 6.52 4.20 3.56
CA THR A 111 7.80 3.56 3.22
C THR A 111 7.70 2.78 1.92
N ILE A 112 6.71 1.90 1.76
CA ILE A 112 6.55 1.11 0.54
C ILE A 112 6.35 1.99 -0.71
N LEU A 113 5.53 3.04 -0.61
CA LEU A 113 5.17 3.86 -1.77
C LEU A 113 6.19 4.94 -2.14
N PHE A 114 6.98 5.42 -1.18
CA PHE A 114 7.87 6.56 -1.37
C PHE A 114 9.35 6.23 -1.18
N GLU A 115 9.67 5.04 -0.67
CA GLU A 115 11.03 4.55 -0.46
C GLU A 115 11.20 3.16 -1.12
N PRO A 116 10.88 3.01 -2.42
CA PRO A 116 11.03 1.74 -3.13
C PRO A 116 12.50 1.29 -3.13
N ASN A 117 12.75 -0.01 -3.28
CA ASN A 117 14.10 -0.55 -3.36
C ASN A 117 14.75 -0.18 -4.71
N MET A 118 15.27 1.04 -4.79
CA MET A 118 15.88 1.60 -5.98
C MET A 118 17.28 2.14 -5.66
N GLN A 119 18.24 1.85 -6.53
CA GLN A 119 19.60 2.37 -6.48
C GLN A 119 19.90 3.07 -7.81
N ALA A 120 20.44 4.28 -7.75
CA ALA A 120 20.82 5.08 -8.93
C ALA A 120 19.70 5.24 -10.01
N GLY A 121 18.43 5.22 -9.61
CA GLY A 121 17.28 5.39 -10.51
C GLY A 121 16.73 4.09 -11.12
N SER A 122 17.29 2.94 -10.75
CA SER A 122 16.82 1.61 -11.17
C SER A 122 16.37 0.80 -9.96
N PHE A 123 15.40 -0.10 -10.15
CA PHE A 123 15.07 -1.10 -9.13
C PHE A 123 16.24 -2.07 -8.96
N ASP A 124 16.42 -2.56 -7.74
CA ASP A 124 17.45 -3.56 -7.44
C ASP A 124 17.23 -4.84 -8.25
N GLU A 125 18.29 -5.37 -8.87
CA GLU A 125 18.22 -6.53 -9.79
C GLU A 125 17.76 -7.81 -9.09
N ALA A 126 17.90 -7.92 -7.77
CA ALA A 126 17.49 -9.07 -6.98
C ALA A 126 16.06 -8.96 -6.42
N THR A 127 15.30 -7.92 -6.82
CA THR A 127 13.88 -7.75 -6.45
C THR A 127 12.97 -8.72 -7.18
#